data_AF-A0A7X2D5Q6-F1
#
_entry.id   AF-A0A7X2D5Q6-F1
#
_cell.length_a   1.000
_cell.length_b   1.000
_cell.length_c   1.000
_cell.angle_alpha   90.00
_cell.angle_beta   90.00
_cell.angle_gamma   90.00
#
_symmetry.space_group_name_H-M   'P 1'
#
loop_
_entity.id
_entity.type
_entity.pdbx_description
1 polymer ?
#
loop_
_entity_poly.entity_id
_entity_poly.type
_entity_poly.pdbx_seq_one_letter_code
_entity_poly.pdbx_strand_id
1 'polypeptide(L)'
;MEDKLEKEIFELICYIIVSARNLDQETKMYGPFRLVDAASKLIEILEKNGIYDEFLSQVRTMIEANKYKVMTDKEEFVAFLDDLVLKMVGKLKEAE
;
A
#
# COMPACT_ATOMS: atom_id res chain seq x y z
N MET A 1 -27.20 7.75 -6.66
CA MET A 1 -25.80 7.79 -7.08
C MET A 1 -25.05 7.47 -5.80
N GLU A 2 -24.59 6.21 -5.65
CA GLU A 2 -23.75 5.85 -4.48
C GLU A 2 -22.63 6.88 -4.34
N ASP A 3 -22.31 7.22 -3.10
CA ASP A 3 -21.19 8.11 -2.80
C ASP A 3 -19.93 7.51 -3.46
N LYS A 4 -19.27 8.28 -4.33
CA LYS A 4 -18.12 7.81 -5.11
C LYS A 4 -17.03 7.27 -4.18
N LEU A 5 -16.84 7.91 -3.01
CA LEU A 5 -15.87 7.46 -2.01
C LEU A 5 -16.29 6.13 -1.40
N GLU A 6 -17.56 5.95 -1.07
CA GLU A 6 -18.10 4.69 -0.53
C GLU A 6 -17.82 3.53 -1.50
N LYS A 7 -18.04 3.75 -2.80
CA LYS A 7 -17.73 2.76 -3.83
C LYS A 7 -16.23 2.43 -3.90
N GLU A 8 -15.36 3.45 -3.93
CA GLU A 8 -13.90 3.24 -4.00
C GLU A 8 -13.36 2.49 -2.77
N ILE A 9 -13.89 2.80 -1.58
CA ILE A 9 -13.56 2.10 -0.34
C ILE A 9 -14.09 0.66 -0.37
N PHE A 10 -15.31 0.43 -0.85
CA PHE A 10 -15.87 -0.91 -1.00
C PHE A 10 -15.03 -1.77 -1.96
N GLU A 11 -14.56 -1.21 -3.07
CA GLU A 11 -13.66 -1.88 -4.01
C GLU A 11 -12.32 -2.23 -3.37
N LEU A 12 -11.74 -1.34 -2.56
CA LEU A 12 -10.51 -1.61 -1.82
C LEU A 12 -10.71 -2.73 -0.78
N ILE A 13 -11.84 -2.75 -0.07
CA ILE A 13 -12.18 -3.82 0.88
C ILE A 13 -12.31 -5.16 0.15
N CYS A 14 -13.02 -5.19 -0.98
CA CYS A 14 -13.10 -6.38 -1.83
C CYS A 14 -11.71 -6.86 -2.24
N TYR A 15 -10.83 -5.95 -2.69
CA TYR A 15 -9.46 -6.27 -3.05
C TYR A 15 -8.69 -6.91 -1.90
N ILE A 16 -8.75 -6.33 -0.69
CA ILE A 16 -8.04 -6.85 0.49
C ILE A 16 -8.56 -8.24 0.87
N ILE A 17 -9.88 -8.44 0.93
CA ILE A 17 -10.48 -9.72 1.34
C ILE A 17 -10.18 -10.83 0.33
N VAL A 18 -10.35 -10.55 -0.96
CA VAL A 18 -10.05 -11.53 -2.03
C VAL A 18 -8.56 -11.86 -2.03
N SER A 19 -7.68 -10.85 -1.87
CA SER A 19 -6.24 -11.07 -1.75
C SER A 19 -5.93 -11.97 -0.56
N ALA A 20 -6.48 -11.68 0.62
CA ALA A 20 -6.25 -12.45 1.83
C ALA A 20 -6.65 -13.93 1.68
N ARG A 21 -7.78 -14.23 1.01
CA ARG A 21 -8.16 -15.62 0.74
C ARG A 21 -7.16 -16.30 -0.21
N ASN A 22 -6.71 -15.59 -1.24
CA ASN A 22 -5.86 -16.18 -2.27
C ASN A 22 -4.43 -16.41 -1.80
N LEU A 23 -3.94 -15.66 -0.79
CA LEU A 23 -2.58 -15.79 -0.26
C LEU A 23 -2.22 -17.21 0.22
N ASP A 24 -3.21 -17.99 0.68
CA ASP A 24 -3.05 -19.39 1.06
C ASP A 24 -2.53 -20.28 -0.08
N GLN A 25 -2.81 -19.90 -1.33
CA GLN A 25 -2.42 -20.63 -2.54
C GLN A 25 -1.26 -19.96 -3.30
N GLU A 26 -0.74 -18.83 -2.79
CA GLU A 26 0.30 -18.02 -3.43
C GLU A 26 1.64 -18.13 -2.69
N THR A 27 2.70 -17.54 -3.26
CA THR A 27 3.98 -17.44 -2.56
C THR A 27 3.83 -16.56 -1.31
N LYS A 28 4.49 -16.92 -0.20
CA LYS A 28 4.40 -16.16 1.06
C LYS A 28 4.72 -14.68 0.91
N MET A 29 5.62 -14.34 -0.03
CA MET A 29 6.04 -12.95 -0.28
C MET A 29 4.95 -12.09 -0.92
N TYR A 30 3.89 -12.70 -1.46
CA TYR A 30 2.77 -11.94 -2.00
C TYR A 30 1.95 -11.28 -0.89
N GLY A 31 1.99 -11.79 0.34
CA GLY A 31 1.35 -11.16 1.49
C GLY A 31 1.84 -9.73 1.71
N PRO A 32 3.14 -9.52 1.98
CA PRO A 32 3.73 -8.19 2.07
C PRO A 32 3.45 -7.30 0.85
N PHE A 33 3.53 -7.86 -0.36
CA PHE A 33 3.20 -7.14 -1.59
C PHE A 33 1.75 -6.61 -1.61
N ARG A 34 0.77 -7.46 -1.28
CA ARG A 34 -0.65 -7.07 -1.23
C ARG A 34 -0.92 -6.01 -0.17
N LEU A 35 -0.22 -6.06 0.97
CA LEU A 35 -0.35 -5.06 2.03
C LEU A 35 0.12 -3.67 1.57
N VAL A 36 1.31 -3.58 0.96
CA VAL A 36 1.80 -2.28 0.45
C VAL A 36 0.99 -1.78 -0.74
N ASP A 37 0.52 -2.67 -1.62
CA ASP A 37 -0.35 -2.30 -2.74
C ASP A 37 -1.71 -1.78 -2.25
N ALA A 38 -2.30 -2.41 -1.22
CA ALA A 38 -3.51 -1.91 -0.57
C ALA A 38 -3.29 -0.52 0.07
N ALA A 39 -2.15 -0.30 0.73
CA ALA A 39 -1.80 1.01 1.29
C ALA A 39 -1.66 2.08 0.19
N SER A 40 -0.99 1.76 -0.92
CA SER A 40 -0.88 2.65 -2.09
C SER A 40 -2.26 3.03 -2.65
N LYS A 41 -3.15 2.05 -2.82
CA LYS A 41 -4.53 2.26 -3.29
C LYS A 41 -5.33 3.13 -2.32
N LEU A 42 -5.18 2.93 -1.02
CA LEU A 42 -5.85 3.77 -0.03
C LEU A 42 -5.38 5.24 -0.15
N ILE A 43 -4.07 5.47 -0.24
CA ILE A 43 -3.53 6.82 -0.41
C ILE A 43 -4.08 7.45 -1.70
N GLU A 44 -4.13 6.71 -2.80
CA GLU A 44 -4.71 7.19 -4.06
C GLU A 44 -6.19 7.59 -3.92
N ILE A 45 -6.99 6.80 -3.20
CA ILE A 45 -8.41 7.11 -2.93
C ILE A 45 -8.51 8.40 -2.11
N LEU A 46 -7.68 8.56 -1.07
CA LEU A 46 -7.65 9.78 -0.25
C LEU A 46 -7.32 11.01 -1.10
N GLU A 47 -6.26 10.93 -1.93
CA GLU A 47 -5.84 12.01 -2.83
C GLU A 47 -6.96 12.41 -3.81
N LYS A 48 -7.62 11.42 -4.44
CA LYS A 48 -8.73 11.64 -5.39
C LYS A 48 -9.96 12.29 -4.76
N ASN A 49 -10.12 12.17 -3.45
CA ASN A 49 -11.24 12.71 -2.68
C ASN A 49 -10.84 13.96 -1.87
N GLY A 50 -9.72 14.61 -2.22
CA GLY A 50 -9.30 15.89 -1.65
C GLY A 50 -8.61 15.79 -0.29
N ILE A 51 -8.34 14.58 0.20
CA ILE A 51 -7.56 14.33 1.42
C ILE A 51 -6.11 14.12 0.98
N TYR A 52 -5.44 15.23 0.66
CA TYR A 52 -4.05 15.22 0.24
C TYR A 52 -3.10 15.41 1.42
N ASP A 53 -2.05 14.59 1.46
CA ASP A 53 -0.91 14.75 2.35
C ASP A 53 0.38 14.47 1.56
N GLU A 54 1.31 15.42 1.58
CA GLU A 54 2.55 15.34 0.78
C GLU A 54 3.40 14.12 1.19
N PHE A 55 3.46 13.82 2.48
CA PHE A 55 4.22 12.69 2.97
C PHE A 55 3.60 11.37 2.48
N LEU A 56 2.28 11.21 2.55
CA LEU A 56 1.58 10.04 2.02
C LEU A 56 1.77 9.92 0.49
N SER A 57 1.76 11.04 -0.23
CA SER A 57 2.03 11.04 -1.68
C SER A 57 3.44 10.53 -2.02
N GLN A 58 4.44 10.92 -1.22
CA GLN A 58 5.80 10.37 -1.35
C GLN A 58 5.88 8.88 -0.99
N VAL A 59 5.15 8.45 0.05
CA VAL A 59 5.04 7.04 0.45
C VAL A 59 4.45 6.21 -0.68
N ARG A 60 3.34 6.66 -1.28
CA ARG A 60 2.72 6.03 -2.45
C ARG A 60 3.70 5.91 -3.62
N THR A 61 4.40 6.99 -3.95
CA THR A 61 5.42 7.01 -5.01
C THR A 61 6.51 5.95 -4.77
N MET A 62 6.99 5.83 -3.53
CA MET A 62 7.98 4.82 -3.14
C MET A 62 7.45 3.40 -3.31
N ILE A 63 6.19 3.15 -2.91
CA ILE A 63 5.54 1.84 -3.07
C ILE A 63 5.41 1.47 -4.55
N GLU A 64 4.86 2.36 -5.38
CA GLU A 64 4.64 2.09 -6.81
C GLU A 64 5.95 1.79 -7.55
N ALA A 65 7.05 2.47 -7.18
CA ALA A 65 8.36 2.24 -7.79
C ALA A 65 8.98 0.88 -7.44
N ASN A 66 8.62 0.27 -6.30
CA ASN A 66 9.34 -0.89 -5.76
C ASN A 66 8.48 -2.15 -5.55
N LYS A 67 7.15 -2.04 -5.53
CA LYS A 67 6.27 -3.18 -5.17
C LYS A 67 6.45 -4.41 -6.06
N TYR A 68 6.77 -4.24 -7.33
CA TYR A 68 6.96 -5.36 -8.27
C TYR A 68 8.32 -6.06 -8.13
N LYS A 69 9.25 -5.54 -7.30
CA LYS A 69 10.49 -6.23 -6.99
C LYS A 69 10.26 -7.61 -6.37
N VAL A 70 9.12 -7.82 -5.71
CA VAL A 70 8.69 -9.14 -5.22
C VAL A 70 8.77 -10.26 -6.28
N MET A 71 8.67 -9.91 -7.56
CA MET A 71 8.73 -10.83 -8.70
C MET A 71 10.14 -11.01 -9.28
N THR A 72 11.04 -10.05 -9.08
CA THR A 72 12.33 -9.98 -9.78
C THR A 72 13.54 -10.08 -8.85
N ASP A 73 13.45 -9.49 -7.67
CA ASP A 73 14.52 -9.41 -6.68
C ASP A 73 13.92 -9.35 -5.27
N LYS A 74 14.00 -10.48 -4.57
CA LYS A 74 13.39 -10.63 -3.25
C LYS A 74 14.13 -9.81 -2.20
N GLU A 75 15.45 -9.78 -2.27
CA GLU A 75 16.32 -9.07 -1.36
C GLU A 75 16.06 -7.55 -1.43
N GLU A 76 16.00 -6.99 -2.65
CA GLU A 76 15.64 -5.59 -2.83
C GLU A 76 14.20 -5.29 -2.43
N PHE A 77 13.25 -6.22 -2.62
CA PHE A 77 11.89 -6.05 -2.14
C PHE A 77 11.83 -5.96 -0.61
N VAL A 78 12.58 -6.80 0.11
CA VAL A 78 12.66 -6.74 1.57
C VAL A 78 13.33 -5.44 2.03
N ALA A 79 14.44 -5.04 1.42
CA ALA A 79 15.10 -3.77 1.73
C ALA A 79 14.16 -2.57 1.53
N PHE A 80 13.36 -2.57 0.46
CA PHE A 80 12.31 -1.58 0.23
C PHE A 80 11.29 -1.54 1.38
N LEU A 81 10.84 -2.69 1.88
CA LEU A 81 9.90 -2.74 3.00
C LEU A 81 10.52 -2.16 4.28
N ASP A 82 11.78 -2.45 4.55
CA ASP A 82 12.51 -1.90 5.70
C ASP A 82 12.62 -0.37 5.61
N ASP A 83 12.99 0.15 4.45
CA ASP A 83 13.05 1.61 4.20
C ASP A 83 11.67 2.27 4.37
N LEU A 84 10.61 1.60 3.91
CA LEU A 84 9.24 2.10 4.05
C LEU A 84 8.83 2.19 5.53
N VAL A 85 9.14 1.17 6.32
CA VAL A 85 8.90 1.16 7.78
C VAL A 85 9.67 2.29 8.46
N LEU A 86 10.96 2.47 8.15
CA LEU A 86 11.77 3.54 8.72
C LEU A 86 11.20 4.92 8.40
N LYS A 87 10.74 5.14 7.16
CA LYS A 87 10.09 6.39 6.74
C LYS A 87 8.81 6.67 7.54
N MET A 88 7.95 5.66 7.72
CA MET A 88 6.70 5.79 8.49
C MET A 88 6.96 6.07 9.97
N VAL A 89 7.89 5.34 10.59
CA VAL A 89 8.26 5.56 11.99
C VAL A 89 8.91 6.92 12.20
N GLY A 90 9.74 7.38 11.25
CA GLY A 90 10.32 8.72 11.29
C GLY A 90 9.23 9.80 11.34
N LYS A 91 8.24 9.71 10.46
CA LYS A 91 7.12 10.66 10.44
C LYS A 91 6.27 10.62 11.71
N LEU A 92 6.06 9.42 12.28
CA LEU A 92 5.30 9.28 13.53
C LEU A 92 5.97 10.02 14.68
N LYS A 93 7.30 9.94 14.80
CA LYS A 93 8.06 10.65 15.84
C LYS A 93 8.07 12.17 15.69
N GLU A 94 7.96 12.68 14.47
CA GLU A 94 7.83 14.13 14.21
C GLU A 94 6.45 14.68 14.57
N ALA A 95 5.44 13.80 14.67
CA ALA A 95 4.07 14.16 14.97
C ALA A 95 3.74 14.08 16.48
N GLU A 96 4.65 13.53 17.30
CA GLU A 96 4.61 13.52 18.77
C GLU A 96 5.17 14.83 19.36
#